data_AF-A0A7V9RPV3-F1
#
_entry.id   AF-A0A7V9RPV3-F1
#
_cell.length_a   1.000
_cell.length_b   1.000
_cell.length_c   1.000
_cell.angle_alpha   90.00
_cell.angle_beta   90.00
_cell.angle_gamma   90.00
#
_symmetry.space_group_name_H-M   'P 1'
#
loop_
_entity.id
_entity.type
_entity.pdbx_description
1 polymer ?
#
loop_
_entity_poly.entity_id
_entity_poly.type
_entity_poly.pdbx_seq_one_letter_code
_entity_poly.pdbx_strand_id
1 'polypeptide(L)'
;AVHQGQGVGSEAEQPGKTDEPDEVPAVDLALGGPPSTMNDLPSGAAFGTLVHEVLETVDTSVVSLPDELLRCCREAVRRQLADVEPAAMAEALLPVLLTPLGTRALADIAPADRLAELNFELPLAGGDDPVVGEVTLRRVADLLRWELPADDVLAPYADLLASVDAPALRGYLSGSIDMVVRLDGPRYIVVDYKTNRLARGDLTALHYTREAMAAEMLRAHYPLQALLYCVAVHRYLRWRQPGYDPAVHLGGVQYLFVRGMVGPLTPGGCGVFDWQPPAALVVALSDVLAGRS
;
A
#
# COMPACT_ATOMS: atom_id res chain seq x y z
N ALA A 1 39.97 28.58 -18.32
CA ALA A 1 39.63 27.34 -17.58
C ALA A 1 38.28 27.56 -16.93
N VAL A 2 37.22 27.01 -17.52
CA VAL A 2 35.84 27.11 -17.04
C VAL A 2 35.46 25.70 -16.62
N HIS A 3 35.26 25.48 -15.32
CA HIS A 3 34.68 24.24 -14.81
C HIS A 3 33.16 24.30 -15.05
N GLN A 4 32.68 23.54 -16.04
CA GLN A 4 31.27 23.22 -16.18
C GLN A 4 30.94 22.12 -15.17
N GLY A 5 30.17 22.46 -14.13
CA GLY A 5 29.53 21.47 -13.27
C GLY A 5 28.42 20.78 -14.05
N GLN A 6 28.46 19.45 -14.07
CA GLN A 6 27.37 18.62 -14.56
C GLN A 6 26.14 18.91 -13.71
N GLY A 7 25.13 19.55 -14.32
CA GLY A 7 23.83 19.72 -13.71
C GLY A 7 23.20 18.37 -13.43
N VAL A 8 22.72 18.19 -12.21
CA VAL A 8 21.87 17.07 -11.82
C VAL A 8 20.64 17.12 -12.72
N GLY A 9 20.50 16.14 -13.60
CA GLY A 9 19.29 15.98 -14.40
C GLY A 9 18.15 15.61 -13.46
N SER A 10 17.10 16.43 -13.45
CA SER A 10 15.80 16.03 -12.91
C SER A 10 15.30 14.89 -13.79
N GLU A 11 15.30 13.66 -13.26
CA GLU A 11 14.56 12.58 -13.88
C GLU A 11 13.08 12.93 -13.82
N ALA A 12 12.37 12.77 -14.94
CA ALA A 12 10.95 13.02 -14.99
C ALA A 12 10.22 12.04 -14.04
N GLU A 13 9.53 12.58 -13.04
CA GLU A 13 8.56 11.83 -12.25
C GLU A 13 7.54 11.22 -13.21
N GLN A 14 7.50 9.88 -13.29
CA GLN A 14 6.32 9.19 -13.81
C GLN A 14 5.34 9.09 -12.63
N PRO A 15 4.24 9.87 -12.61
CA PRO A 15 3.35 9.94 -11.45
C PRO A 15 2.41 8.72 -11.36
N GLY A 16 2.70 7.63 -12.06
CA GLY A 16 1.85 6.44 -12.09
C GLY A 16 2.10 5.54 -10.89
N LYS A 17 1.09 5.36 -10.03
CA LYS A 17 1.02 4.25 -9.08
C LYS A 17 1.03 2.94 -9.89
N THR A 18 2.20 2.32 -10.05
CA THR A 18 2.37 1.11 -10.85
C THR A 18 2.16 -0.11 -9.95
N ASP A 19 0.90 -0.37 -9.58
CA ASP A 19 0.54 -1.38 -8.58
C ASP A 19 0.28 -2.78 -9.14
N GLU A 20 0.14 -2.92 -10.45
CA GLU A 20 0.04 -4.22 -11.13
C GLU A 20 1.14 -4.33 -12.18
N PRO A 21 2.07 -5.29 -12.06
CA PRO A 21 3.10 -5.49 -13.08
C PRO A 21 2.44 -5.92 -14.39
N ASP A 22 2.97 -5.45 -15.52
CA ASP A 22 2.50 -5.86 -16.86
C ASP A 22 2.76 -7.35 -17.14
N GLU A 23 3.68 -7.97 -16.41
CA GLU A 23 4.04 -9.37 -16.56
C GLU A 23 3.06 -10.29 -15.82
N VAL A 24 2.41 -11.18 -16.57
CA VAL A 24 1.46 -12.15 -16.02
C VAL A 24 2.20 -13.20 -15.17
N PRO A 25 1.71 -13.55 -13.96
CA PRO A 25 2.33 -14.56 -13.10
C PRO A 25 2.61 -15.85 -13.83
N ALA A 26 3.69 -16.55 -13.49
CA ALA A 26 4.03 -17.84 -14.11
C ALA A 26 3.20 -19.03 -13.55
N VAL A 27 2.51 -18.83 -12.43
CA VAL A 27 1.79 -19.88 -11.72
C VAL A 27 0.44 -20.14 -12.38
N ASP A 28 0.24 -21.36 -12.86
CA ASP A 28 -1.03 -21.88 -13.37
C ASP A 28 -1.55 -22.95 -12.39
N LEU A 29 -2.42 -22.53 -11.48
CA LEU A 29 -2.96 -23.38 -10.43
C LEU A 29 -4.47 -23.17 -10.35
N ALA A 30 -5.25 -24.09 -10.92
CA ALA A 30 -6.70 -24.03 -10.77
C ALA A 30 -7.10 -24.36 -9.32
N LEU A 31 -7.49 -23.33 -8.57
CA LEU A 31 -8.04 -23.48 -7.22
C LEU A 31 -9.57 -23.35 -7.24
N GLY A 32 -10.24 -24.09 -6.35
CA GLY A 32 -11.66 -23.89 -6.09
C GLY A 32 -11.94 -22.62 -5.27
N GLY A 33 -13.11 -22.55 -4.65
CA GLY A 33 -13.53 -21.44 -3.81
C GLY A 33 -14.30 -20.35 -4.56
N PRO A 34 -14.66 -19.25 -3.87
CA PRO A 34 -15.42 -18.18 -4.50
C PRO A 34 -14.60 -17.51 -5.62
N PRO A 35 -15.17 -17.35 -6.83
CA PRO A 35 -14.49 -16.71 -7.95
C PRO A 35 -14.24 -15.22 -7.66
N SER A 36 -13.14 -14.68 -8.19
CA SER A 36 -12.89 -13.25 -8.17
C SER A 36 -13.99 -12.52 -8.93
N THR A 37 -14.46 -11.41 -8.36
CA THR A 37 -15.44 -10.53 -8.98
C THR A 37 -14.84 -9.71 -10.13
N MET A 38 -13.52 -9.77 -10.31
CA MET A 38 -12.76 -9.02 -11.31
C MET A 38 -12.19 -9.91 -12.43
N ASN A 39 -12.68 -11.14 -12.61
CA ASN A 39 -12.16 -12.04 -13.67
C ASN A 39 -12.38 -11.49 -15.08
N ASP A 40 -13.53 -10.86 -15.32
CA ASP A 40 -13.89 -10.27 -16.61
C ASP A 40 -13.40 -8.83 -16.79
N LEU A 41 -12.65 -8.30 -15.81
CA LEU A 41 -12.10 -6.94 -15.85
C LEU A 41 -10.65 -6.91 -16.35
N PRO A 42 -10.20 -5.79 -16.93
CA PRO A 42 -8.82 -5.64 -17.39
C PRO A 42 -7.76 -5.85 -16.29
N SER A 43 -6.52 -6.00 -16.72
CA SER A 43 -5.32 -6.06 -15.87
C SER A 43 -4.31 -5.00 -16.29
N GLY A 44 -3.37 -4.72 -15.38
CA GLY A 44 -2.23 -3.84 -15.62
C GLY A 44 -2.37 -2.48 -14.95
N ALA A 45 -1.29 -1.69 -14.99
CA ALA A 45 -1.14 -0.46 -14.21
C ALA A 45 -2.25 0.57 -14.44
N ALA A 46 -2.73 0.71 -15.68
CA ALA A 46 -3.81 1.62 -16.02
C ALA A 46 -5.14 1.25 -15.33
N PHE A 47 -5.45 -0.05 -15.25
CA PHE A 47 -6.62 -0.54 -14.54
C PHE A 47 -6.45 -0.38 -13.02
N GLY A 48 -5.25 -0.65 -12.50
CA GLY A 48 -4.90 -0.37 -11.10
C GLY A 48 -5.17 1.08 -10.72
N THR A 49 -4.70 2.03 -11.54
CA THR A 49 -4.92 3.47 -11.32
C THR A 49 -6.42 3.82 -11.26
N LEU A 50 -7.22 3.22 -12.15
CA LEU A 50 -8.68 3.41 -12.17
C LEU A 50 -9.36 2.88 -10.89
N VAL A 51 -8.92 1.72 -10.38
CA VAL A 51 -9.43 1.16 -9.12
C VAL A 51 -9.10 2.06 -7.94
N HIS A 52 -7.88 2.58 -7.85
CA HIS A 52 -7.47 3.47 -6.76
C HIS A 52 -8.31 4.75 -6.77
N GLU A 53 -8.48 5.38 -7.93
CA GLU A 53 -9.28 6.60 -8.08
C GLU A 53 -10.74 6.40 -7.60
N VAL A 54 -11.36 5.26 -7.92
CA VAL A 54 -12.72 4.95 -7.44
C VAL A 54 -12.75 4.75 -5.93
N LEU A 55 -11.81 3.98 -5.36
CA LEU A 55 -11.78 3.68 -3.93
C LEU A 55 -11.38 4.90 -3.08
N GLU A 56 -10.61 5.83 -3.62
CA GLU A 56 -10.27 7.12 -3.00
C GLU A 56 -11.48 8.06 -2.94
N THR A 57 -12.38 8.01 -3.93
CA THR A 57 -13.47 8.97 -4.10
C THR A 57 -14.82 8.52 -3.56
N VAL A 58 -15.07 7.21 -3.45
CA VAL A 58 -16.37 6.65 -3.03
C VAL A 58 -16.80 7.13 -1.65
N ASP A 59 -17.96 7.79 -1.51
CA ASP A 59 -18.50 8.18 -0.20
C ASP A 59 -19.27 7.03 0.47
N THR A 60 -18.68 6.45 1.52
CA THR A 60 -19.26 5.32 2.27
C THR A 60 -20.42 5.73 3.19
N SER A 61 -20.70 7.02 3.37
CA SER A 61 -21.78 7.51 4.24
C SER A 61 -23.14 7.65 3.56
N VAL A 62 -23.18 7.49 2.24
CA VAL A 62 -24.41 7.60 1.44
C VAL A 62 -25.37 6.44 1.69
N VAL A 63 -26.66 6.68 1.41
CA VAL A 63 -27.72 5.68 1.62
C VAL A 63 -27.56 4.47 0.69
N SER A 64 -27.18 4.69 -0.57
CA SER A 64 -27.05 3.64 -1.58
C SER A 64 -25.59 3.55 -2.05
N LEU A 65 -24.81 2.70 -1.39
CA LEU A 65 -23.42 2.44 -1.77
C LEU A 65 -23.27 1.94 -3.23
N PRO A 66 -24.15 1.06 -3.77
CA PRO A 66 -24.07 0.65 -5.17
C PRO A 66 -24.23 1.80 -6.17
N ASP A 67 -25.17 2.72 -5.91
CA ASP A 67 -25.39 3.88 -6.81
C ASP A 67 -24.20 4.84 -6.77
N GLU A 68 -23.61 5.02 -5.59
CA GLU A 68 -22.41 5.85 -5.41
C GLU A 68 -21.19 5.23 -6.10
N LEU A 69 -20.96 3.92 -5.95
CA LEU A 69 -19.91 3.22 -6.67
C LEU A 69 -20.07 3.37 -8.19
N LEU A 70 -21.28 3.19 -8.70
CA LEU A 70 -21.57 3.38 -10.12
C LEU A 70 -21.28 4.83 -10.58
N ARG A 71 -21.62 5.82 -9.75
CA ARG A 71 -21.32 7.23 -10.01
C ARG A 71 -19.80 7.44 -10.09
N CYS A 72 -19.03 6.97 -9.12
CA CYS A 72 -17.56 7.08 -9.11
C CYS A 72 -16.92 6.35 -10.30
N CYS A 73 -17.37 5.13 -10.62
CA CYS A 73 -16.84 4.38 -11.77
C CYS A 73 -17.09 5.13 -13.09
N ARG A 74 -18.28 5.69 -13.29
CA ARG A 74 -18.59 6.50 -14.49
C ARG A 74 -17.68 7.72 -14.60
N GLU A 75 -17.41 8.37 -13.49
CA GLU A 75 -16.55 9.55 -13.45
C GLU A 75 -15.09 9.20 -13.76
N ALA A 76 -14.55 8.18 -13.11
CA ALA A 76 -13.17 7.71 -13.30
C ALA A 76 -12.95 7.19 -14.73
N VAL A 77 -13.86 6.35 -15.25
CA VAL A 77 -13.79 5.82 -16.63
C VAL A 77 -13.80 6.95 -17.66
N ARG A 78 -14.68 7.94 -17.49
CA ARG A 78 -14.75 9.11 -18.36
C ARG A 78 -13.47 9.96 -18.30
N ARG A 79 -12.92 10.16 -17.10
CA ARG A 79 -11.73 11.00 -16.90
C ARG A 79 -10.47 10.35 -17.48
N GLN A 80 -10.32 9.04 -17.29
CA GLN A 80 -9.16 8.27 -17.75
C GLN A 80 -9.30 7.75 -19.19
N LEU A 81 -10.47 7.95 -19.82
CA LEU A 81 -10.81 7.38 -21.14
C LEU A 81 -10.60 5.85 -21.18
N ALA A 82 -10.94 5.18 -20.08
CA ALA A 82 -10.71 3.75 -19.91
C ALA A 82 -11.70 2.91 -20.73
N ASP A 83 -11.21 1.81 -21.31
CA ASP A 83 -12.03 0.83 -22.05
C ASP A 83 -12.57 -0.24 -21.09
N VAL A 84 -13.45 0.18 -20.18
CA VAL A 84 -14.15 -0.71 -19.24
C VAL A 84 -15.56 -0.19 -18.99
N GLU A 85 -16.53 -1.10 -18.87
CA GLU A 85 -17.92 -0.72 -18.61
C GLU A 85 -18.09 -0.32 -17.12
N PRO A 86 -18.58 0.91 -16.82
CA PRO A 86 -18.65 1.39 -15.44
C PRO A 86 -19.53 0.57 -14.49
N ALA A 87 -20.63 -0.02 -14.97
CA ALA A 87 -21.50 -0.84 -14.12
C ALA A 87 -20.85 -2.17 -13.74
N ALA A 88 -20.19 -2.85 -14.69
CA ALA A 88 -19.41 -4.06 -14.43
C ALA A 88 -18.29 -3.79 -13.41
N MET A 89 -17.61 -2.64 -13.53
CA MET A 89 -16.59 -2.23 -12.55
C MET A 89 -17.20 -1.98 -11.16
N ALA A 90 -18.34 -1.28 -11.08
CA ALA A 90 -19.01 -1.00 -9.81
C ALA A 90 -19.52 -2.29 -9.13
N GLU A 91 -20.11 -3.21 -9.90
CA GLU A 91 -20.53 -4.53 -9.43
C GLU A 91 -19.36 -5.35 -8.88
N ALA A 92 -18.20 -5.28 -9.54
CA ALA A 92 -17.00 -5.98 -9.10
C ALA A 92 -16.35 -5.37 -7.84
N LEU A 93 -16.43 -4.05 -7.67
CA LEU A 93 -15.86 -3.33 -6.53
C LEU A 93 -16.73 -3.34 -5.28
N LEU A 94 -18.05 -3.51 -5.41
CA LEU A 94 -18.93 -3.56 -4.24
C LEU A 94 -18.53 -4.66 -3.24
N PRO A 95 -18.22 -5.90 -3.67
CA PRO A 95 -17.67 -6.93 -2.78
C PRO A 95 -16.35 -6.55 -2.12
N VAL A 96 -15.48 -5.77 -2.79
CA VAL A 96 -14.24 -5.27 -2.18
C VAL A 96 -14.57 -4.39 -0.97
N LEU A 97 -15.52 -3.47 -1.11
CA LEU A 97 -15.93 -2.60 0.00
C LEU A 97 -16.58 -3.35 1.17
N LEU A 98 -17.21 -4.50 0.89
CA LEU A 98 -17.92 -5.32 1.87
C LEU A 98 -17.07 -6.47 2.44
N THR A 99 -15.82 -6.62 2.00
CA THR A 99 -14.94 -7.68 2.50
C THR A 99 -14.48 -7.37 3.92
N PRO A 100 -14.58 -8.30 4.88
CA PRO A 100 -14.14 -8.08 6.25
C PRO A 100 -12.62 -7.82 6.34
N LEU A 101 -12.25 -6.71 7.00
CA LEU A 101 -10.88 -6.29 7.32
C LEU A 101 -10.57 -6.49 8.81
N GLY A 102 -11.06 -7.60 9.38
CA GLY A 102 -11.16 -7.82 10.83
C GLY A 102 -12.59 -7.66 11.31
N THR A 103 -12.86 -6.72 12.22
CA THR A 103 -14.20 -6.49 12.78
C THR A 103 -15.08 -5.53 11.98
N ARG A 104 -14.59 -5.02 10.83
CA ARG A 104 -15.27 -4.04 9.97
C ARG A 104 -14.88 -4.25 8.51
N ALA A 105 -15.64 -3.70 7.57
CA ALA A 105 -15.29 -3.60 6.15
C ALA A 105 -14.95 -2.14 5.77
N LEU A 106 -14.51 -1.89 4.53
CA LEU A 106 -14.29 -0.53 4.03
C LEU A 106 -15.59 0.29 4.04
N ALA A 107 -16.71 -0.35 3.71
CA ALA A 107 -18.04 0.24 3.72
C ALA A 107 -18.47 0.75 5.11
N ASP A 108 -17.92 0.19 6.19
CA ASP A 108 -18.25 0.58 7.56
C ASP A 108 -17.42 1.76 8.07
N ILE A 109 -16.40 2.19 7.31
CA ILE A 109 -15.50 3.28 7.70
C ILE A 109 -16.14 4.61 7.28
N ALA A 110 -16.51 5.42 8.27
CA ALA A 110 -17.04 6.75 8.00
C ALA A 110 -15.99 7.63 7.28
N PRO A 111 -16.40 8.55 6.38
CA PRO A 111 -15.49 9.47 5.72
C PRO A 111 -14.62 10.30 6.68
N ALA A 112 -15.13 10.62 7.88
CA ALA A 112 -14.38 11.35 8.91
C ALA A 112 -13.28 10.52 9.61
N ASP A 113 -13.33 9.19 9.47
CA ASP A 113 -12.36 8.25 10.03
C ASP A 113 -11.36 7.75 9.00
N ARG A 114 -11.39 8.28 7.77
CA ARG A 114 -10.40 7.98 6.72
C ARG A 114 -9.79 9.27 6.17
N LEU A 115 -8.48 9.22 5.96
CA LEU A 115 -7.78 10.15 5.09
C LEU A 115 -7.48 9.36 3.81
N ALA A 116 -8.29 9.56 2.78
CA ALA A 116 -8.00 9.04 1.44
C ALA A 116 -6.87 9.88 0.83
N GLU A 117 -5.92 9.22 0.18
CA GLU A 117 -4.79 9.82 -0.52
C GLU A 117 -3.97 10.80 0.35
N LEU A 118 -3.17 10.26 1.28
CA LEU A 118 -2.24 11.06 2.07
C LEU A 118 -0.89 11.19 1.37
N ASN A 119 -0.70 12.31 0.69
CA ASN A 119 0.60 12.70 0.12
C ASN A 119 1.60 13.05 1.23
N PHE A 120 2.85 12.64 1.03
CA PHE A 120 3.95 12.97 1.93
C PHE A 120 5.25 13.30 1.19
N GLU A 121 6.11 14.01 1.89
CA GLU A 121 7.48 14.26 1.49
C GLU A 121 8.38 14.04 2.71
N LEU A 122 9.36 13.15 2.60
CA LEU A 122 10.29 12.80 3.67
C LEU A 122 11.69 13.27 3.28
N PRO A 123 12.29 14.23 4.02
CA PRO A 123 13.70 14.55 3.82
C PRO A 123 14.56 13.37 4.26
N LEU A 124 15.48 12.98 3.39
CA LEU A 124 16.48 11.93 3.61
C LEU A 124 17.82 12.59 3.97
N ALA A 125 18.37 12.21 5.11
CA ALA A 125 19.65 12.72 5.62
C ALA A 125 19.75 14.27 5.63
N GLY A 126 18.68 14.98 6.00
CA GLY A 126 18.69 16.45 6.10
C GLY A 126 18.12 17.19 4.90
N GLY A 127 17.69 16.48 3.84
CA GLY A 127 17.07 17.10 2.67
C GLY A 127 18.06 17.99 1.92
N ASP A 128 17.75 19.29 1.83
CA ASP A 128 18.61 20.29 1.16
C ASP A 128 19.88 20.64 1.94
N ASP A 129 19.91 20.38 3.26
CA ASP A 129 21.06 20.61 4.14
C ASP A 129 21.56 19.26 4.70
N PRO A 130 22.41 18.52 3.96
CA PRO A 130 22.74 17.15 4.31
C PRO A 130 23.46 17.04 5.65
N VAL A 131 22.98 16.15 6.51
CA VAL A 131 23.71 15.75 7.73
C VAL A 131 24.78 14.71 7.38
N VAL A 132 25.76 14.54 8.28
CA VAL A 132 26.90 13.63 8.05
C VAL A 132 26.47 12.16 7.89
N GLY A 133 25.31 11.77 8.44
CA GLY A 133 24.81 10.41 8.37
C GLY A 133 24.25 10.02 7.00
N GLU A 134 24.62 8.84 6.52
CA GLU A 134 24.08 8.28 5.27
C GLU A 134 22.88 7.36 5.53
N VAL A 135 21.88 7.45 4.65
CA VAL A 135 20.77 6.49 4.57
C VAL A 135 21.14 5.42 3.54
N THR A 136 21.21 4.17 3.97
CA THR A 136 21.48 3.04 3.06
C THR A 136 20.47 1.92 3.28
N LEU A 137 20.17 1.16 2.23
CA LEU A 137 19.29 -0.01 2.33
C LEU A 137 19.84 -1.06 3.30
N ARG A 138 21.17 -1.14 3.43
CA ARG A 138 21.84 -1.99 4.42
C ARG A 138 21.45 -1.63 5.86
N ARG A 139 21.42 -0.34 6.22
CA ARG A 139 20.97 0.09 7.56
C ARG A 139 19.52 -0.27 7.82
N VAL A 140 18.66 -0.17 6.80
CA VAL A 140 17.25 -0.60 6.91
C VAL A 140 17.15 -2.11 7.10
N ALA A 141 17.93 -2.90 6.35
CA ALA A 141 18.00 -4.34 6.52
C ALA A 141 18.49 -4.75 7.92
N ASP A 142 19.49 -4.07 8.46
CA ASP A 142 20.01 -4.34 9.81
C ASP A 142 18.96 -4.03 10.89
N LEU A 143 18.19 -2.94 10.74
CA LEU A 143 17.05 -2.64 11.61
C LEU A 143 15.96 -3.71 11.54
N LEU A 144 15.62 -4.19 10.34
CA LEU A 144 14.65 -5.27 10.16
C LEU A 144 15.08 -6.52 10.93
N ARG A 145 16.35 -6.93 10.84
CA ARG A 145 16.88 -8.10 11.58
C ARG A 145 16.86 -7.91 13.09
N TRP A 146 17.07 -6.68 13.55
CA TRP A 146 17.12 -6.37 14.97
C TRP A 146 15.75 -6.32 15.62
N GLU A 147 14.77 -5.72 14.95
CA GLU A 147 13.46 -5.42 15.52
C GLU A 147 12.39 -6.47 15.20
N LEU A 148 12.48 -7.18 14.07
CA LEU A 148 11.48 -8.17 13.71
C LEU A 148 11.72 -9.51 14.44
N PRO A 149 10.65 -10.14 14.97
CA PRO A 149 10.70 -11.52 15.42
C PRO A 149 11.16 -12.46 14.29
N ALA A 150 11.90 -13.50 14.64
CA ALA A 150 12.41 -14.47 13.66
C ALA A 150 11.29 -15.27 12.96
N ASP A 151 10.10 -15.35 13.57
CA ASP A 151 8.90 -15.99 13.04
C ASP A 151 7.95 -15.00 12.32
N ASP A 152 8.32 -13.73 12.17
CA ASP A 152 7.57 -12.78 11.36
C ASP A 152 7.58 -13.22 9.88
N VAL A 153 6.41 -13.20 9.25
CA VAL A 153 6.23 -13.64 7.85
C VAL A 153 7.05 -12.81 6.85
N LEU A 154 7.42 -11.58 7.21
CA LEU A 154 8.25 -10.69 6.41
C LEU A 154 9.71 -10.62 6.90
N ALA A 155 10.11 -11.38 7.92
CA ALA A 155 11.51 -11.45 8.37
C ALA A 155 12.51 -11.74 7.23
N PRO A 156 12.21 -12.62 6.23
CA PRO A 156 13.11 -12.85 5.10
C PRO A 156 13.42 -11.61 4.25
N TYR A 157 12.61 -10.55 4.36
CA TYR A 157 12.79 -9.33 3.58
C TYR A 157 14.13 -8.63 3.86
N ALA A 158 14.68 -8.76 5.07
CA ALA A 158 15.95 -8.16 5.42
C ALA A 158 17.10 -8.65 4.51
N ASP A 159 17.07 -9.93 4.13
CA ASP A 159 18.10 -10.51 3.28
C ASP A 159 17.91 -10.11 1.81
N LEU A 160 16.66 -10.04 1.34
CA LEU A 160 16.34 -9.50 0.02
C LEU A 160 16.81 -8.05 -0.10
N LEU A 161 16.49 -7.22 0.90
CA LEU A 161 16.87 -5.80 0.89
C LEU A 161 18.38 -5.60 0.97
N ALA A 162 19.09 -6.43 1.73
CA ALA A 162 20.55 -6.38 1.82
C ALA A 162 21.27 -6.81 0.52
N SER A 163 20.57 -7.54 -0.36
CA SER A 163 21.10 -7.96 -1.67
C SER A 163 20.97 -6.88 -2.76
N VAL A 164 20.15 -5.85 -2.52
CA VAL A 164 19.99 -4.72 -3.44
C VAL A 164 21.21 -3.80 -3.35
N ASP A 165 21.95 -3.69 -4.45
CA ASP A 165 23.05 -2.73 -4.57
C ASP A 165 22.48 -1.36 -4.95
N ALA A 166 22.35 -0.49 -3.95
CA ALA A 166 21.83 0.86 -4.12
C ALA A 166 22.80 1.88 -3.49
N PRO A 167 22.99 3.06 -4.13
CA PRO A 167 23.77 4.14 -3.54
C PRO A 167 23.10 4.67 -2.27
N ALA A 168 23.86 5.42 -1.48
CA ALA A 168 23.30 6.13 -0.34
C ALA A 168 22.17 7.09 -0.79
N LEU A 169 21.04 7.00 -0.10
CA LEU A 169 19.84 7.77 -0.41
C LEU A 169 19.97 9.18 0.19
N ARG A 170 19.69 10.21 -0.62
CA ARG A 170 19.74 11.63 -0.26
C ARG A 170 18.60 12.39 -0.95
N GLY A 171 18.30 13.59 -0.47
CA GLY A 171 17.26 14.45 -1.03
C GLY A 171 15.90 14.21 -0.37
N TYR A 172 14.85 14.09 -1.16
CA TYR A 172 13.48 13.90 -0.69
C TYR A 172 12.89 12.61 -1.25
N LEU A 173 12.13 11.92 -0.41
CA LEU A 173 11.28 10.81 -0.81
C LEU A 173 9.83 11.31 -0.80
N SER A 174 9.26 11.48 -1.98
CA SER A 174 7.83 11.73 -2.18
C SER A 174 7.06 10.42 -2.32
N GLY A 175 5.80 10.43 -1.91
CA GLY A 175 4.90 9.30 -2.07
C GLY A 175 3.47 9.64 -1.66
N SER A 176 2.55 8.72 -1.94
CA SER A 176 1.14 8.86 -1.59
C SER A 176 0.63 7.57 -0.97
N ILE A 177 0.03 7.68 0.20
CA ILE A 177 -0.63 6.56 0.89
C ILE A 177 -2.09 6.53 0.44
N ASP A 178 -2.56 5.40 -0.10
CA ASP A 178 -3.94 5.29 -0.59
C ASP A 178 -4.96 5.65 0.48
N MET A 179 -4.78 5.15 1.71
CA MET A 179 -5.66 5.51 2.81
C MET A 179 -5.00 5.34 4.18
N VAL A 180 -5.26 6.29 5.08
CA VAL A 180 -5.01 6.14 6.52
C VAL A 180 -6.35 6.07 7.23
N VAL A 181 -6.58 5.02 8.02
CA VAL A 181 -7.85 4.82 8.71
C VAL A 181 -7.69 4.88 10.21
N ARG A 182 -8.54 5.66 10.87
CA ARG A 182 -8.74 5.65 12.31
C ARG A 182 -9.60 4.44 12.72
N LEU A 183 -9.10 3.66 13.66
CA LEU A 183 -9.82 2.58 14.33
C LEU A 183 -10.62 3.13 15.52
N ASP A 184 -11.27 2.25 16.27
CA ASP A 184 -11.86 2.65 17.55
C ASP A 184 -10.76 3.17 18.49
N GLY A 185 -10.90 4.42 18.93
CA GLY A 185 -9.87 5.15 19.66
C GLY A 185 -8.81 5.80 18.75
N PRO A 186 -7.75 6.41 19.32
CA PRO A 186 -6.74 7.11 18.53
C PRO A 186 -5.71 6.16 17.88
N ARG A 187 -6.15 5.04 17.29
CA ARG A 187 -5.26 4.06 16.62
C ARG A 187 -5.44 4.11 15.11
N TYR A 188 -4.35 4.12 14.36
CA TYR A 188 -4.35 4.41 12.93
C TYR A 188 -3.66 3.31 12.13
N ILE A 189 -4.32 2.77 11.11
CA ILE A 189 -3.72 1.83 10.17
C ILE A 189 -3.47 2.50 8.82
N VAL A 190 -2.40 2.08 8.15
CA VAL A 190 -2.18 2.37 6.74
C VAL A 190 -2.89 1.30 5.92
N VAL A 191 -3.57 1.72 4.86
CA VAL A 191 -4.22 0.82 3.89
C VAL A 191 -3.68 1.16 2.52
N ASP A 192 -3.40 0.12 1.74
CA ASP A 192 -2.89 0.20 0.37
C ASP A 192 -3.62 -0.81 -0.50
N TYR A 193 -4.08 -0.39 -1.68
CA TYR A 193 -4.80 -1.24 -2.61
C TYR A 193 -3.84 -1.88 -3.61
N LYS A 194 -4.10 -3.15 -3.93
CA LYS A 194 -3.27 -3.95 -4.84
C LYS A 194 -4.14 -4.69 -5.83
N THR A 195 -4.00 -4.37 -7.12
CA THR A 195 -4.67 -5.12 -8.20
C THR A 195 -3.83 -6.29 -8.74
N ASN A 196 -2.73 -6.66 -8.08
CA ASN A 196 -1.87 -7.77 -8.49
C ASN A 196 -2.67 -9.05 -8.78
N ARG A 197 -2.37 -9.67 -9.93
CA ARG A 197 -2.74 -11.07 -10.18
C ARG A 197 -1.68 -11.96 -9.54
N LEU A 198 -2.09 -12.98 -8.79
CA LEU A 198 -1.16 -13.95 -8.19
C LEU A 198 -1.06 -15.27 -8.96
N ALA A 199 -1.94 -15.47 -9.95
CA ALA A 199 -1.97 -16.64 -10.82
C ALA A 199 -2.47 -16.28 -12.23
N ARG A 200 -2.33 -17.22 -13.17
CA ARG A 200 -2.90 -17.18 -14.52
C ARG A 200 -4.37 -17.60 -14.52
N GLY A 201 -5.08 -17.20 -15.57
CA GLY A 201 -6.47 -17.58 -15.79
C GLY A 201 -7.42 -16.96 -14.78
N ASP A 202 -8.58 -17.59 -14.61
CA ASP A 202 -9.61 -17.17 -13.69
C ASP A 202 -9.15 -17.30 -12.24
N LEU A 203 -9.27 -16.21 -11.51
CA LEU A 203 -8.88 -16.11 -10.12
C LEU A 203 -10.04 -16.49 -9.20
N THR A 204 -9.67 -16.94 -8.00
CA THR A 204 -10.56 -17.20 -6.86
C THR A 204 -9.92 -16.60 -5.61
N ALA A 205 -10.70 -16.36 -4.57
CA ALA A 205 -10.17 -15.85 -3.30
C ALA A 205 -9.05 -16.72 -2.72
N LEU A 206 -9.04 -18.03 -2.99
CA LEU A 206 -8.01 -18.97 -2.51
C LEU A 206 -6.65 -18.81 -3.21
N HIS A 207 -6.55 -18.03 -4.28
CA HIS A 207 -5.24 -17.64 -4.84
C HIS A 207 -4.55 -16.56 -4.01
N TYR A 208 -5.29 -15.91 -3.10
CA TYR A 208 -4.85 -14.79 -2.30
C TYR A 208 -4.73 -15.15 -0.83
N THR A 209 -4.24 -16.34 -0.52
CA THR A 209 -3.93 -16.75 0.87
C THR A 209 -2.86 -15.87 1.48
N ARG A 210 -2.77 -15.85 2.82
CA ARG A 210 -1.74 -15.10 3.54
C ARG A 210 -0.34 -15.40 3.03
N GLU A 211 -0.04 -16.67 2.74
CA GLU A 211 1.27 -17.12 2.25
C GLU A 211 1.53 -16.63 0.82
N ALA A 212 0.53 -16.71 -0.07
CA ALA A 212 0.66 -16.23 -1.44
C ALA A 212 0.84 -14.70 -1.49
N MET A 213 0.07 -13.97 -0.68
CA MET A 213 0.21 -12.53 -0.53
C MET A 213 1.56 -12.17 0.10
N ALA A 214 2.05 -12.89 1.11
CA ALA A 214 3.37 -12.65 1.70
C ALA A 214 4.49 -12.82 0.66
N ALA A 215 4.42 -13.86 -0.16
CA ALA A 215 5.39 -14.08 -1.23
C ALA A 215 5.39 -12.91 -2.23
N GLU A 216 4.21 -12.40 -2.59
CA GLU A 216 4.10 -11.23 -3.47
C GLU A 216 4.61 -9.95 -2.79
N MET A 217 4.28 -9.73 -1.52
CA MET A 217 4.81 -8.61 -0.73
C MET A 217 6.34 -8.58 -0.78
N LEU A 218 7.00 -9.72 -0.54
CA LEU A 218 8.45 -9.84 -0.62
C LEU A 218 8.97 -9.57 -2.03
N ARG A 219 8.36 -10.19 -3.05
CA ARG A 219 8.76 -10.06 -4.46
C ARG A 219 8.68 -8.62 -4.96
N ALA A 220 7.63 -7.89 -4.59
CA ALA A 220 7.38 -6.53 -5.03
C ALA A 220 7.99 -5.46 -4.11
N HIS A 221 8.79 -5.86 -3.11
CA HIS A 221 9.40 -4.95 -2.12
C HIS A 221 8.40 -4.09 -1.32
N TYR A 222 7.13 -4.51 -1.23
CA TYR A 222 6.10 -3.81 -0.46
C TYR A 222 6.38 -3.67 1.06
N PRO A 223 7.18 -4.53 1.73
CA PRO A 223 7.55 -4.27 3.13
C PRO A 223 8.32 -2.95 3.32
N LEU A 224 9.20 -2.56 2.38
CA LEU A 224 9.85 -1.26 2.44
C LEU A 224 8.83 -0.13 2.25
N GLN A 225 7.92 -0.26 1.28
CA GLN A 225 6.83 0.70 1.07
C GLN A 225 5.98 0.86 2.35
N ALA A 226 5.52 -0.24 2.93
CA ALA A 226 4.75 -0.28 4.17
C ALA A 226 5.45 0.44 5.32
N LEU A 227 6.75 0.19 5.50
CA LEU A 227 7.53 0.86 6.53
C LEU A 227 7.69 2.36 6.28
N LEU A 228 7.93 2.78 5.04
CA LEU A 228 8.01 4.20 4.67
C LEU A 228 6.68 4.92 4.92
N TYR A 229 5.56 4.25 4.63
CA TYR A 229 4.22 4.77 4.92
C TYR A 229 3.96 4.86 6.43
N CYS A 230 4.35 3.85 7.20
CA CYS A 230 4.30 3.93 8.66
C CYS A 230 5.15 5.09 9.21
N VAL A 231 6.33 5.37 8.63
CA VAL A 231 7.15 6.54 9.02
C VAL A 231 6.45 7.85 8.67
N ALA A 232 5.85 7.97 7.49
CA ALA A 232 5.10 9.15 7.09
C ALA A 232 3.94 9.40 8.06
N VAL A 233 3.15 8.37 8.38
CA VAL A 233 2.05 8.45 9.37
C VAL A 233 2.58 8.75 10.76
N HIS A 234 3.68 8.14 11.19
CA HIS A 234 4.33 8.43 12.48
C HIS A 234 4.68 9.92 12.59
N ARG A 235 5.36 10.48 11.58
CA ARG A 235 5.73 11.89 11.56
C ARG A 235 4.50 12.80 11.49
N TYR A 236 3.48 12.44 10.71
CA TYR A 236 2.22 13.18 10.64
C TYR A 236 1.50 13.23 12.00
N LEU A 237 1.34 12.08 12.66
CA LEU A 237 0.61 11.97 13.93
C LEU A 237 1.33 12.66 15.08
N ARG A 238 2.66 12.75 15.09
CA ARG A 238 3.42 13.54 16.07
C ARG A 238 2.95 15.00 16.18
N TRP A 239 2.41 15.56 15.09
CA TRP A 239 1.90 16.94 15.07
C TRP A 239 0.39 17.04 15.26
N ARG A 240 -0.35 15.97 14.96
CA ARG A 240 -1.81 16.01 14.84
C ARG A 240 -2.55 15.28 15.96
N GLN A 241 -1.93 14.26 16.56
CA GLN A 241 -2.54 13.46 17.61
C GLN A 241 -2.09 13.98 19.00
N PRO A 242 -3.02 14.50 19.82
CA PRO A 242 -2.71 14.84 21.21
C PRO A 242 -2.20 13.64 21.99
N GLY A 243 -1.13 13.84 22.77
CA GLY A 243 -0.53 12.78 23.58
C GLY A 243 0.06 11.64 22.76
N TYR A 244 0.57 11.91 21.55
CA TYR A 244 1.02 10.88 20.62
C TYR A 244 2.04 9.90 21.24
N ASP A 245 1.65 8.64 21.33
CA ASP A 245 2.52 7.49 21.63
C ASP A 245 2.51 6.53 20.43
N PRO A 246 3.67 6.26 19.77
CA PRO A 246 3.76 5.30 18.67
C PRO A 246 3.23 3.91 19.02
N ALA A 247 3.45 3.42 20.24
CA ALA A 247 3.04 2.07 20.64
C ALA A 247 1.53 1.91 20.80
N VAL A 248 0.82 3.02 21.06
CA VAL A 248 -0.64 3.04 21.20
C VAL A 248 -1.31 3.38 19.87
N HIS A 249 -0.77 4.36 19.15
CA HIS A 249 -1.48 4.98 18.04
C HIS A 249 -1.13 4.37 16.67
N LEU A 250 0.01 3.70 16.52
CA LEU A 250 0.30 2.98 15.27
C LEU A 250 -0.39 1.61 15.28
N GLY A 251 -1.25 1.39 14.29
CA GLY A 251 -2.06 0.19 14.13
C GLY A 251 -1.47 -0.85 13.18
N GLY A 252 -0.42 -0.51 12.43
CA GLY A 252 0.16 -1.35 11.38
C GLY A 252 -0.39 -1.01 10.00
N VAL A 253 -0.37 -1.99 9.11
CA VAL A 253 -0.75 -1.86 7.70
C VAL A 253 -1.71 -2.97 7.26
N GLN A 254 -2.53 -2.68 6.27
CA GLN A 254 -3.33 -3.65 5.53
C GLN A 254 -3.15 -3.43 4.02
N TYR A 255 -2.60 -4.43 3.33
CA TYR A 255 -2.52 -4.45 1.88
C TYR A 255 -3.70 -5.25 1.34
N LEU A 256 -4.55 -4.57 0.58
CA LEU A 256 -5.82 -5.08 0.08
C LEU A 256 -5.63 -5.57 -1.35
N PHE A 257 -5.43 -6.88 -1.49
CA PHE A 257 -5.37 -7.53 -2.79
C PHE A 257 -6.78 -7.68 -3.34
N VAL A 258 -7.28 -6.63 -3.98
CA VAL A 258 -8.72 -6.45 -4.28
C VAL A 258 -9.30 -7.54 -5.18
N ARG A 259 -8.47 -8.20 -6.00
CA ARG A 259 -8.89 -9.35 -6.82
C ARG A 259 -9.19 -10.60 -5.99
N GLY A 260 -8.69 -10.70 -4.76
CA GLY A 260 -9.00 -11.76 -3.79
C GLY A 260 -10.15 -11.42 -2.83
N MET A 261 -10.68 -10.20 -2.90
CA MET A 261 -11.71 -9.68 -1.99
C MET A 261 -13.11 -9.83 -2.63
N VAL A 262 -13.85 -10.84 -2.18
CA VAL A 262 -15.12 -11.29 -2.79
C VAL A 262 -16.33 -11.04 -1.87
N GLY A 263 -16.23 -10.07 -0.98
CA GLY A 263 -17.29 -9.68 -0.04
C GLY A 263 -17.32 -10.50 1.24
N PRO A 264 -18.47 -10.58 1.92
CA PRO A 264 -18.62 -11.32 3.18
C PRO A 264 -18.31 -12.83 3.09
N LEU A 265 -18.25 -13.38 1.87
CA LEU A 265 -17.90 -14.78 1.61
C LEU A 265 -16.40 -15.02 1.45
N THR A 266 -15.57 -13.97 1.55
CA THR A 266 -14.11 -14.09 1.46
C THR A 266 -13.61 -15.01 2.58
N PRO A 267 -12.91 -16.11 2.27
CA PRO A 267 -12.33 -16.97 3.30
C PRO A 267 -11.34 -16.19 4.19
N GLY A 268 -11.29 -16.54 5.48
CA GLY A 268 -10.40 -15.87 6.43
C GLY A 268 -8.94 -15.93 5.99
N GLY A 269 -8.22 -14.80 6.10
CA GLY A 269 -6.83 -14.67 5.68
C GLY A 269 -6.62 -14.57 4.16
N CYS A 270 -7.71 -14.47 3.37
CA CYS A 270 -7.62 -14.25 1.93
C CYS A 270 -7.89 -12.79 1.54
N GLY A 271 -7.20 -12.29 0.52
CA GLY A 271 -7.41 -10.95 -0.07
C GLY A 271 -6.95 -9.75 0.78
N VAL A 272 -6.74 -9.95 2.08
CA VAL A 272 -6.28 -8.92 3.02
C VAL A 272 -4.99 -9.40 3.68
N PHE A 273 -3.88 -8.71 3.40
CA PHE A 273 -2.61 -8.95 4.06
C PHE A 273 -2.39 -7.91 5.17
N ASP A 274 -2.61 -8.31 6.41
CA ASP A 274 -2.32 -7.50 7.60
C ASP A 274 -0.88 -7.73 8.10
N TRP A 275 -0.20 -6.63 8.44
CA TRP A 275 1.11 -6.67 9.08
C TRP A 275 1.25 -5.53 10.09
N GLN A 276 1.74 -5.83 11.29
CA GLN A 276 1.95 -4.84 12.34
C GLN A 276 3.45 -4.76 12.67
N PRO A 277 4.23 -3.93 11.96
CA PRO A 277 5.63 -3.73 12.32
C PRO A 277 5.73 -3.16 13.74
N PRO A 278 6.73 -3.58 14.54
CA PRO A 278 6.95 -3.02 15.86
C PRO A 278 7.05 -1.49 15.82
N ALA A 279 6.42 -0.79 16.78
CA ALA A 279 6.50 0.67 16.83
C ALA A 279 7.95 1.16 16.96
N ALA A 280 8.80 0.41 17.66
CA ALA A 280 10.23 0.66 17.78
C ALA A 280 10.94 0.65 16.41
N LEU A 281 10.63 -0.31 15.53
CA LEU A 281 11.13 -0.35 14.16
C LEU A 281 10.75 0.90 13.37
N VAL A 282 9.49 1.35 13.46
CA VAL A 282 9.03 2.55 12.75
C VAL A 282 9.75 3.80 13.25
N VAL A 283 9.92 3.93 14.57
CA VAL A 283 10.65 5.06 15.18
C VAL A 283 12.12 5.05 14.77
N ALA A 284 12.79 3.91 14.90
CA ALA A 284 14.20 3.74 14.52
C ALA A 284 14.42 4.01 13.03
N LEU A 285 13.53 3.52 12.16
CA LEU A 285 13.60 3.81 10.73
C LEU A 285 13.40 5.31 10.45
N SER A 286 12.47 5.97 11.13
CA SER A 286 12.28 7.42 11.00
C SER A 286 13.55 8.20 11.36
N ASP A 287 14.31 7.73 12.35
CA ASP A 287 15.60 8.31 12.75
C ASP A 287 16.71 8.03 11.73
N VAL A 288 16.80 6.79 11.23
CA VAL A 288 17.74 6.45 10.15
C VAL A 288 17.50 7.32 8.92
N LEU A 289 16.25 7.48 8.47
CA LEU A 289 15.90 8.33 7.33
C LEU A 289 16.26 9.81 7.57
N ALA A 290 16.22 10.27 8.82
CA ALA A 290 16.68 11.61 9.19
C ALA A 290 18.20 11.75 9.28
N GLY A 291 18.97 10.70 8.97
CA GLY A 291 20.43 10.66 9.07
C GLY A 291 20.95 10.57 10.50
N ARG A 292 20.11 10.17 11.48
CA ARG A 292 20.53 9.96 12.87
C ARG A 292 21.14 8.56 13.06
N SER A 293 22.01 8.44 14.05
CA SER A 293 22.70 7.20 14.44
C SER A 293 21.82 6.36 15.35
#